data_AF-A0A1Q7X9H1-F1
#
_entry.id   AF-A0A1Q7X9H1-F1
#
_cell.length_a   1.000
_cell.length_b   1.000
_cell.length_c   1.000
_cell.angle_alpha   90.00
_cell.angle_beta   90.00
_cell.angle_gamma   90.00
#
_symmetry.space_group_name_H-M   'P 1'
#
loop_
_entity.id
_entity.type
_entity.pdbx_description
1 polymer ?
#
loop_
_entity_poly.entity_id
_entity_poly.type
_entity_poly.pdbx_seq_one_letter_code
_entity_poly.pdbx_strand_id
1 'polypeptide(L)'
;MTEPDTSRADQPEIAAGWRRWLPWLRQWGVSIASLVGGLLTLFVFRRELTHVRWVIGNLLLLWLLFAVLAQVRQTLEARGRRLVITAVDYLIQTLYHGVLLFLLPVYWASTTLTSMNAVFLGVLVALALLATFDPWYQALVHPLPWLGYVFFLVSIFGALNLAVPLIGAPPHLALIVSAWTAVVALTPVVCRARLWSWSLGLTVMMVVGMGVAALGYAGRAWIPPVPLFLARTAIAWDVVNVDSLEPVAGAISAAELRQRGLVAYTAIYAPGGLSQAVQHVWRRDGEIVNVVNLSPVRGGRREGYRTYSRKTAFPEDPTGRWTVDVTTSWGQLIGRLRFRVTP
;
A
#
# COMPACT_ATOMS: atom_id res chain seq x y z
N MET A 1 47.74 27.45 -59.95
CA MET A 1 47.87 27.57 -58.48
C MET A 1 46.62 28.30 -58.02
N THR A 2 45.60 27.54 -57.64
CA THR A 2 44.30 28.02 -57.15
C THR A 2 43.76 26.92 -56.25
N GLU A 3 43.49 27.28 -55.00
CA GLU A 3 43.16 26.44 -53.84
C GLU A 3 41.93 25.54 -54.04
N PRO A 4 41.83 24.39 -53.33
CA PRO A 4 40.58 23.69 -53.14
C PRO A 4 39.78 24.32 -51.98
N ASP A 5 38.55 24.70 -52.27
CA ASP A 5 37.53 25.19 -51.33
C ASP A 5 37.19 24.11 -50.29
N THR A 6 37.74 24.26 -49.08
CA THR A 6 37.32 23.50 -47.89
C THR A 6 36.25 24.28 -47.13
N SER A 7 35.00 24.28 -47.63
CA SER A 7 33.87 24.82 -46.87
C SER A 7 32.52 24.15 -47.19
N ARG A 8 32.41 22.84 -46.95
CA ARG A 8 31.10 22.21 -46.73
C ARG A 8 31.07 21.54 -45.37
N ALA A 9 30.63 22.35 -44.41
CA ALA A 9 30.25 21.95 -43.08
C ALA A 9 29.25 20.78 -43.14
N ASP A 10 29.70 19.64 -42.63
CA ASP A 10 28.86 18.71 -41.88
C ASP A 10 28.04 19.52 -40.85
N GLN A 11 26.72 19.60 -41.00
CA GLN A 11 25.73 19.80 -39.91
C GLN A 11 24.30 20.11 -40.43
N PRO A 12 23.57 19.12 -41.00
CA PRO A 12 22.10 19.16 -40.86
C PRO A 12 21.49 17.95 -40.15
N GLU A 13 22.25 16.86 -39.94
CA GLU A 13 21.66 15.61 -39.40
C GLU A 13 21.43 15.61 -37.88
N ILE A 14 22.27 16.31 -37.11
CA ILE A 14 22.14 16.33 -35.64
C ILE A 14 20.88 17.11 -35.20
N ALA A 15 20.49 18.16 -35.93
CA ALA A 15 19.31 18.97 -35.60
C ALA A 15 17.98 18.25 -35.88
N ALA A 16 17.96 17.32 -36.85
CA ALA A 16 16.76 16.56 -37.21
C ALA A 16 16.41 15.48 -36.18
N GLY A 17 17.42 14.88 -35.54
CA GLY A 17 17.23 13.93 -34.44
C GLY A 17 16.53 14.58 -33.25
N TRP A 18 17.04 15.72 -32.77
CA TRP A 18 16.50 16.40 -31.59
C TRP A 18 15.03 16.85 -31.72
N ARG A 19 14.58 17.26 -32.91
CA ARG A 19 13.17 17.62 -33.15
C ARG A 19 12.21 16.43 -33.07
N ARG A 20 12.67 15.20 -33.32
CA ARG A 20 11.88 13.97 -33.22
C ARG A 20 11.71 13.52 -31.77
N TRP A 21 12.73 13.74 -30.95
CA TRP A 21 12.71 13.44 -29.52
C TRP A 21 12.05 14.54 -28.69
N LEU A 22 11.95 15.77 -29.18
CA LEU A 22 11.33 16.89 -28.46
C LEU A 22 9.85 16.67 -28.09
N PRO A 23 8.95 16.18 -28.97
CA PRO A 23 7.59 15.83 -28.57
C PRO A 23 7.58 14.65 -27.59
N TRP A 24 8.46 13.66 -27.75
CA TRP A 24 8.61 12.54 -26.82
C TRP A 24 9.08 13.00 -25.43
N LEU A 25 10.14 13.81 -25.35
CA LEU A 25 10.63 14.43 -24.11
C LEU A 25 9.61 15.39 -23.49
N ARG A 26 8.78 16.06 -24.28
CA ARG A 26 7.74 16.94 -23.75
C ARG A 26 6.53 16.16 -23.21
N GLN A 27 6.24 15.00 -23.80
CA GLN A 27 5.17 14.10 -23.37
C GLN A 27 5.59 13.19 -22.19
N TRP A 28 6.86 12.77 -22.16
CA TRP A 28 7.42 11.89 -21.14
C TRP A 28 8.19 12.64 -20.05
N GLY A 29 8.69 13.84 -20.31
CA GLY A 29 9.50 14.61 -19.36
C GLY A 29 8.72 15.12 -18.15
N VAL A 30 7.43 15.45 -18.32
CA VAL A 30 6.55 15.80 -17.20
C VAL A 30 6.27 14.57 -16.33
N SER A 31 6.03 13.41 -16.95
CA SER A 31 5.84 12.12 -16.25
C SER A 31 7.11 11.64 -15.54
N ILE A 32 8.29 11.81 -16.15
CA ILE A 32 9.57 11.45 -15.54
C ILE A 32 9.91 12.45 -14.42
N ALA A 33 9.65 13.74 -14.60
CA ALA A 33 9.86 14.75 -13.55
C ALA A 33 8.88 14.57 -12.38
N SER A 34 7.63 14.19 -12.63
CA SER A 34 6.66 13.88 -11.57
C SER A 34 7.00 12.57 -10.88
N LEU A 35 7.48 11.56 -11.62
CA LEU A 35 7.97 10.30 -11.05
C LEU A 35 9.23 10.53 -10.21
N VAL A 36 10.20 11.30 -10.69
CA VAL A 36 11.42 11.65 -9.96
C VAL A 36 11.09 12.56 -8.77
N GLY A 37 10.17 13.51 -8.91
CA GLY A 37 9.67 14.34 -7.82
C GLY A 37 8.90 13.53 -6.77
N GLY A 38 8.11 12.56 -7.21
CA GLY A 38 7.43 11.56 -6.38
C GLY A 38 8.42 10.65 -5.66
N LEU A 39 9.44 10.15 -6.35
CA LEU A 39 10.53 9.34 -5.76
C LEU A 39 11.39 10.14 -4.78
N LEU A 40 11.65 11.42 -5.06
CA LEU A 40 12.40 12.32 -4.18
C LEU A 40 11.59 12.67 -2.92
N THR A 41 10.29 12.95 -3.05
CA THR A 41 9.41 13.11 -1.88
C THR A 41 9.33 11.81 -1.09
N LEU A 42 9.23 10.65 -1.74
CA LEU A 42 9.31 9.34 -1.09
C LEU A 42 10.63 9.10 -0.36
N PHE A 43 11.75 9.57 -0.90
CA PHE A 43 13.07 9.46 -0.28
C PHE A 43 13.20 10.35 0.96
N VAL A 44 12.65 11.57 0.90
CA VAL A 44 12.55 12.48 2.05
C VAL A 44 11.60 11.89 3.11
N PHE A 45 10.47 11.31 2.70
CA PHE A 45 9.50 10.68 3.60
C PHE A 45 10.02 9.39 4.26
N ARG A 46 10.91 8.62 3.60
CA ARG A 46 11.58 7.46 4.22
C ARG A 46 12.39 7.84 5.47
N ARG A 47 12.80 9.11 5.61
CA ARG A 47 13.50 9.63 6.79
C ARG A 47 12.57 10.13 7.91
N GLU A 48 11.28 10.35 7.63
CA GLU A 48 10.38 11.13 8.48
C GLU A 48 9.04 10.47 8.85
N LEU A 49 8.97 9.14 8.96
CA LEU A 49 7.85 8.48 9.66
C LEU A 49 7.71 8.92 11.15
N THR A 50 8.65 9.73 11.66
CA THR A 50 8.54 10.44 12.94
C THR A 50 7.39 11.44 13.00
N HIS A 51 6.99 11.99 11.86
CA HIS A 51 6.03 13.09 11.77
C HIS A 51 4.67 12.61 11.26
N VAL A 52 4.10 11.59 11.95
CA VAL A 52 2.77 11.03 11.66
C VAL A 52 1.70 12.12 11.47
N ARG A 53 1.78 13.22 12.22
CA ARG A 53 0.84 14.37 12.11
C ARG A 53 0.90 15.06 10.75
N TRP A 54 2.09 15.23 10.17
CA TRP A 54 2.25 15.83 8.85
C TRP A 54 1.77 14.88 7.74
N VAL A 55 1.98 13.58 7.87
CA VAL A 55 1.41 12.56 6.97
C VAL A 55 -0.11 12.60 6.98
N ILE A 56 -0.73 12.58 8.17
CA ILE A 56 -2.19 12.69 8.31
C ILE A 56 -2.69 14.01 7.73
N GLY A 57 -2.03 15.13 8.03
CA GLY A 57 -2.39 16.45 7.51
C GLY A 57 -2.35 16.51 5.97
N ASN A 58 -1.32 15.94 5.35
CA ASN A 58 -1.23 15.87 3.89
C ASN A 58 -2.28 14.94 3.28
N LEU A 59 -2.56 13.79 3.90
CA LEU A 59 -3.63 12.88 3.46
C LEU A 59 -5.02 13.54 3.54
N LEU A 60 -5.30 14.25 4.64
CA LEU A 60 -6.55 15.01 4.81
C LEU A 60 -6.64 16.19 3.84
N LEU A 61 -5.53 16.88 3.60
CA LEU A 61 -5.47 17.97 2.63
C LEU A 61 -5.69 17.46 1.20
N LEU A 62 -5.02 16.36 0.81
CA LEU A 62 -5.22 15.69 -0.48
C LEU A 62 -6.66 15.22 -0.65
N TRP A 63 -7.27 14.69 0.42
CA TRP A 63 -8.68 14.30 0.43
C TRP A 63 -9.62 15.50 0.27
N LEU A 64 -9.40 16.59 1.01
CA LEU A 64 -10.20 17.81 0.90
C LEU A 64 -10.08 18.43 -0.49
N LEU A 65 -8.84 18.52 -1.00
CA LEU A 65 -8.56 19.03 -2.33
C LEU A 65 -9.24 18.17 -3.40
N PHE A 66 -9.22 16.84 -3.24
CA PHE A 66 -9.95 15.93 -4.11
C PHE A 66 -11.46 16.18 -4.07
N ALA A 67 -12.07 16.29 -2.87
CA ALA A 67 -13.50 16.54 -2.73
C ALA A 67 -13.92 17.86 -3.39
N VAL A 68 -13.14 18.92 -3.16
CA VAL A 68 -13.34 20.24 -3.80
C VAL A 68 -13.19 20.15 -5.31
N LEU A 69 -12.16 19.48 -5.81
CA LEU A 69 -11.90 19.38 -7.25
C LEU A 69 -12.94 18.55 -7.98
N ALA A 70 -13.41 17.47 -7.36
CA ALA A 70 -14.54 16.71 -7.87
C ALA A 70 -15.78 17.60 -8.01
N GLN A 71 -16.09 18.44 -7.01
CA GLN A 71 -17.25 19.35 -7.06
C GLN A 71 -17.07 20.49 -8.07
N VAL A 72 -15.85 21.03 -8.21
CA VAL A 72 -15.51 22.09 -9.17
C VAL A 72 -15.56 21.59 -10.61
N ARG A 73 -14.96 20.43 -10.91
CA ARG A 73 -15.05 19.75 -12.23
C ARG A 73 -16.50 19.69 -12.71
N GLN A 74 -17.35 19.26 -11.80
CA GLN A 74 -18.76 18.98 -12.02
C GLN A 74 -19.58 20.26 -12.28
N THR A 75 -19.23 21.36 -11.61
CA THR A 75 -19.86 22.68 -11.85
C THR A 75 -19.41 23.29 -13.17
N LEU A 76 -18.19 23.00 -13.60
CA LEU A 76 -17.60 23.51 -14.84
C LEU A 76 -18.10 22.76 -16.08
N GLU A 77 -18.38 21.45 -15.97
CA GLU A 77 -19.08 20.67 -16.99
C GLU A 77 -20.45 21.28 -17.33
N ALA A 78 -21.22 21.67 -16.31
CA ALA A 78 -22.51 22.34 -16.50
C ALA A 78 -22.40 23.71 -17.21
N ARG A 79 -21.22 24.34 -17.18
CA ARG A 79 -20.94 25.65 -17.78
C ARG A 79 -20.22 25.56 -19.14
N GLY A 80 -19.97 24.37 -19.67
CA GLY A 80 -19.42 24.16 -21.01
C GLY A 80 -17.95 24.59 -21.23
N ARG A 81 -17.18 24.80 -20.16
CA ARG A 81 -15.79 25.32 -20.26
C ARG A 81 -14.77 24.20 -20.52
N ARG A 82 -14.66 23.73 -21.77
CA ARG A 82 -13.77 22.62 -22.18
C ARG A 82 -12.31 22.74 -21.71
N LEU A 83 -11.69 23.93 -21.83
CA LEU A 83 -10.30 24.15 -21.39
C LEU A 83 -10.11 23.95 -19.87
N VAL A 84 -11.09 24.37 -19.07
CA VAL A 84 -11.01 24.24 -17.61
C VAL A 84 -11.27 22.79 -17.19
N ILE A 85 -12.13 22.07 -17.90
CA ILE A 85 -12.37 20.64 -17.66
C ILE A 85 -11.07 19.84 -17.90
N THR A 86 -10.37 20.10 -19.00
CA THR A 86 -9.07 19.47 -19.27
C THR A 86 -8.06 19.78 -18.17
N ALA A 87 -7.96 21.04 -17.71
CA ALA A 87 -7.08 21.40 -16.61
C ALA A 87 -7.43 20.68 -15.29
N VAL A 88 -8.73 20.51 -15.01
CA VAL A 88 -9.19 19.80 -13.82
C VAL A 88 -8.96 18.29 -13.92
N ASP A 89 -9.13 17.69 -15.09
CA ASP A 89 -8.80 16.27 -15.34
C ASP A 89 -7.31 16.01 -15.11
N TYR A 90 -6.42 16.88 -15.62
CA TYR A 90 -4.98 16.81 -15.35
C TYR A 90 -4.66 16.96 -13.87
N LEU A 91 -5.34 17.86 -13.16
CA LEU A 91 -5.11 18.05 -11.74
C LEU A 91 -5.58 16.83 -10.93
N ILE A 92 -6.72 16.23 -11.27
CA ILE A 92 -7.22 14.99 -10.67
C ILE A 92 -6.25 13.83 -10.93
N GLN A 93 -5.76 13.68 -12.16
CA GLN A 93 -4.75 12.67 -12.49
C GLN A 93 -3.47 12.86 -11.67
N THR A 94 -3.00 14.11 -11.54
CA THR A 94 -1.82 14.46 -10.72
C THR A 94 -2.04 14.11 -9.25
N LEU A 95 -3.26 14.31 -8.73
CA LEU A 95 -3.60 13.95 -7.36
C LEU A 95 -3.65 12.44 -7.15
N TYR A 96 -4.25 11.69 -8.08
CA TYR A 96 -4.21 10.23 -8.00
C TYR A 96 -2.78 9.71 -8.04
N HIS A 97 -1.96 10.24 -8.93
CA HIS A 97 -0.54 9.90 -9.00
C HIS A 97 0.16 10.17 -7.66
N GLY A 98 -0.01 11.36 -7.09
CA GLY A 98 0.59 11.73 -5.81
C GLY A 98 0.13 10.84 -4.64
N VAL A 99 -1.18 10.58 -4.53
CA VAL A 99 -1.74 9.70 -3.48
C VAL A 99 -1.23 8.28 -3.65
N LEU A 100 -1.32 7.70 -4.85
CA LEU A 100 -0.91 6.32 -5.09
C LEU A 100 0.58 6.12 -4.80
N LEU A 101 1.44 7.02 -5.30
CA LEU A 101 2.88 6.96 -4.99
C LEU A 101 3.14 7.09 -3.50
N PHE A 102 2.40 7.94 -2.78
CA PHE A 102 2.51 8.08 -1.34
C PHE A 102 2.13 6.79 -0.59
N LEU A 103 1.10 6.07 -1.04
CA LEU A 103 0.66 4.83 -0.41
C LEU A 103 1.63 3.66 -0.63
N LEU A 104 2.25 3.58 -1.82
CA LEU A 104 3.12 2.47 -2.21
C LEU A 104 4.19 2.07 -1.18
N PRO A 105 5.07 2.95 -0.67
CA PRO A 105 6.10 2.55 0.30
C PRO A 105 5.52 1.98 1.60
N VAL A 106 4.39 2.51 2.06
CA VAL A 106 3.77 2.14 3.33
C VAL A 106 3.06 0.80 3.20
N TYR A 107 2.33 0.60 2.10
CA TYR A 107 1.74 -0.68 1.76
C TYR A 107 2.81 -1.73 1.47
N TRP A 108 3.89 -1.37 0.78
CA TRP A 108 5.04 -2.25 0.55
C TRP A 108 5.63 -2.76 1.85
N ALA A 109 5.89 -1.87 2.82
CA ALA A 109 6.43 -2.26 4.13
C ALA A 109 5.50 -3.22 4.89
N SER A 110 4.18 -3.01 4.78
CA SER A 110 3.16 -3.81 5.49
C SER A 110 2.72 -5.08 4.74
N THR A 111 3.24 -5.31 3.52
CA THR A 111 2.82 -6.41 2.65
C THR A 111 3.80 -7.58 2.73
N THR A 112 3.25 -8.79 2.85
CA THR A 112 4.05 -10.02 2.73
C THR A 112 3.87 -10.57 1.32
N LEU A 113 4.87 -10.35 0.46
CA LEU A 113 4.83 -10.66 -0.98
C LEU A 113 4.46 -12.12 -1.33
N THR A 114 4.66 -13.02 -0.38
CA THR A 114 4.35 -14.46 -0.56
C THR A 114 2.97 -14.87 -0.05
N SER A 115 2.10 -13.90 0.22
CA SER A 115 0.77 -14.10 0.75
C SER A 115 -0.28 -13.41 -0.10
N MET A 116 -1.55 -13.69 0.18
CA MET A 116 -2.68 -13.12 -0.55
C MET A 116 -2.76 -11.59 -0.42
N ASN A 117 -2.20 -11.00 0.64
CA ASN A 117 -2.20 -9.55 0.82
C ASN A 117 -1.35 -8.80 -0.22
N ALA A 118 -0.50 -9.49 -0.99
CA ALA A 118 0.26 -8.94 -2.09
C ALA A 118 -0.63 -8.49 -3.27
N VAL A 119 -1.84 -9.06 -3.41
CA VAL A 119 -2.76 -8.70 -4.50
C VAL A 119 -3.15 -7.23 -4.44
N PHE A 120 -3.50 -6.72 -3.25
CA PHE A 120 -3.89 -5.32 -3.09
C PHE A 120 -2.73 -4.37 -3.40
N LEU A 121 -1.50 -4.71 -2.97
CA LEU A 121 -0.31 -3.96 -3.36
C LEU A 121 -0.10 -3.96 -4.88
N GLY A 122 -0.31 -5.11 -5.54
CA GLY A 122 -0.26 -5.22 -6.99
C GLY A 122 -1.25 -4.28 -7.69
N VAL A 123 -2.48 -4.17 -7.17
CA VAL A 123 -3.49 -3.21 -7.67
C VAL A 123 -3.00 -1.76 -7.51
N LEU A 124 -2.44 -1.39 -6.34
CA LEU A 124 -1.88 -0.05 -6.13
C LEU A 124 -0.75 0.26 -7.10
N VAL A 125 0.17 -0.69 -7.34
CA VAL A 125 1.27 -0.54 -8.30
C VAL A 125 0.72 -0.35 -9.71
N ALA A 126 -0.23 -1.18 -10.14
CA ALA A 126 -0.83 -1.08 -11.47
C ALA A 126 -1.50 0.27 -11.69
N LEU A 127 -2.29 0.75 -10.72
CA LEU A 127 -2.91 2.08 -10.79
C LEU A 127 -1.88 3.20 -10.78
N ALA A 128 -0.83 3.10 -9.96
CA ALA A 128 0.23 4.10 -9.92
C ALA A 128 0.97 4.19 -11.27
N LEU A 129 1.26 3.05 -11.90
CA LEU A 129 1.86 3.00 -13.24
C LEU A 129 0.92 3.62 -14.27
N LEU A 130 -0.36 3.25 -14.26
CA LEU A 130 -1.38 3.82 -15.14
C LEU A 130 -1.49 5.35 -14.98
N ALA A 131 -1.44 5.88 -13.75
CA ALA A 131 -1.46 7.32 -13.51
C ALA A 131 -0.15 8.03 -13.89
N THR A 132 0.98 7.32 -13.88
CA THR A 132 2.31 7.86 -14.24
C THR A 132 2.47 8.01 -15.74
N PHE A 133 2.05 7.00 -16.50
CA PHE A 133 2.23 6.96 -17.95
C PHE A 133 1.01 7.56 -18.66
N ASP A 134 1.09 8.85 -18.98
CA ASP A 134 0.01 9.62 -19.60
C ASP A 134 -0.59 8.98 -20.88
N PRO A 135 0.21 8.38 -21.79
CA PRO A 135 -0.36 7.67 -22.95
C PRO A 135 -1.24 6.47 -22.57
N TRP A 136 -0.90 5.74 -21.49
CA TRP A 136 -1.72 4.62 -21.01
C TRP A 136 -2.96 5.10 -20.28
N TYR A 137 -2.85 6.17 -19.51
CA TYR A 137 -4.00 6.81 -18.87
C TYR A 137 -5.02 7.24 -19.94
N GLN A 138 -4.56 7.93 -20.99
CA GLN A 138 -5.41 8.36 -22.09
C GLN A 138 -5.96 7.19 -22.91
N ALA A 139 -5.17 6.15 -23.17
CA ALA A 139 -5.64 5.00 -23.95
C ALA A 139 -6.61 4.08 -23.21
N LEU A 140 -6.53 3.97 -21.87
CA LEU A 140 -7.32 3.02 -21.09
C LEU A 140 -8.39 3.69 -20.23
N VAL A 141 -8.10 4.81 -19.59
CA VAL A 141 -9.01 5.46 -18.62
C VAL A 141 -10.04 6.33 -19.32
N HIS A 142 -9.66 7.10 -20.35
CA HIS A 142 -10.62 7.92 -21.10
C HIS A 142 -11.72 7.11 -21.81
N PRO A 143 -11.45 5.97 -22.48
CA PRO A 143 -12.52 5.18 -23.10
C PRO A 143 -13.35 4.37 -22.10
N LEU A 144 -12.87 4.17 -20.87
CA LEU A 144 -13.52 3.32 -19.87
C LEU A 144 -13.87 4.10 -18.59
N PRO A 145 -15.06 4.73 -18.52
CA PRO A 145 -15.48 5.54 -17.37
C PRO A 145 -15.43 4.80 -16.02
N TRP A 146 -15.59 3.47 -16.02
CA TRP A 146 -15.52 2.66 -14.81
C TRP A 146 -14.13 2.63 -14.18
N LEU A 147 -13.07 2.79 -14.97
CA LEU A 147 -11.69 2.78 -14.47
C LEU A 147 -11.43 4.01 -13.59
N GLY A 148 -12.04 5.16 -13.90
CA GLY A 148 -12.04 6.34 -13.04
C GLY A 148 -12.67 6.09 -11.66
N TYR A 149 -13.76 5.30 -11.59
CA TYR A 149 -14.34 4.89 -10.30
C TYR A 149 -13.42 3.97 -9.51
N VAL A 150 -12.67 3.10 -10.17
CA VAL A 150 -11.67 2.24 -9.51
C VAL A 150 -10.52 3.08 -8.96
N PHE A 151 -9.99 4.02 -9.74
CA PHE A 151 -8.98 4.98 -9.26
C PHE A 151 -9.45 5.71 -8.01
N PHE A 152 -10.68 6.23 -8.04
CA PHE A 152 -11.29 6.90 -6.90
C PHE A 152 -11.41 5.97 -5.68
N LEU A 153 -12.08 4.83 -5.84
CA LEU A 153 -12.35 3.91 -4.74
C LEU A 153 -11.06 3.41 -4.10
N VAL A 154 -10.10 2.96 -4.90
CA VAL A 154 -8.85 2.40 -4.39
C VAL A 154 -7.99 3.48 -3.72
N SER A 155 -7.93 4.69 -4.28
CA SER A 155 -7.16 5.79 -3.68
C SER A 155 -7.76 6.23 -2.34
N ILE A 156 -9.08 6.44 -2.28
CA ILE A 156 -9.76 6.86 -1.05
C ILE A 156 -9.70 5.75 0.00
N PHE A 157 -10.01 4.51 -0.39
CA PHE A 157 -9.90 3.36 0.50
C PHE A 157 -8.48 3.21 1.04
N GLY A 158 -7.47 3.21 0.16
CA GLY A 158 -6.08 3.02 0.53
C GLY A 158 -5.57 4.12 1.47
N ALA A 159 -5.94 5.37 1.20
CA ALA A 159 -5.62 6.54 2.01
C ALA A 159 -6.26 6.49 3.40
N LEU A 160 -7.57 6.20 3.48
CA LEU A 160 -8.27 6.12 4.77
C LEU A 160 -7.81 4.91 5.59
N ASN A 161 -7.56 3.76 4.94
CA ASN A 161 -7.10 2.56 5.60
C ASN A 161 -5.69 2.75 6.21
N LEU A 162 -4.92 3.71 5.70
CA LEU A 162 -3.68 4.19 6.32
C LEU A 162 -3.94 5.29 7.37
N ALA A 163 -4.78 6.28 7.07
CA ALA A 163 -4.97 7.45 7.92
C ALA A 163 -5.67 7.11 9.26
N VAL A 164 -6.68 6.25 9.23
CA VAL A 164 -7.49 5.90 10.40
C VAL A 164 -6.66 5.20 11.48
N PRO A 165 -5.76 4.25 11.19
CA PRO A 165 -4.89 3.68 12.22
C PRO A 165 -3.86 4.65 12.78
N LEU A 166 -3.45 5.65 12.01
CA LEU A 166 -2.49 6.67 12.48
C LEU A 166 -3.09 7.60 13.54
N ILE A 167 -4.42 7.75 13.60
CA ILE A 167 -5.12 8.44 14.70
C ILE A 167 -5.44 7.53 15.89
N GLY A 168 -4.96 6.28 15.89
CA GLY A 168 -5.07 5.33 17.01
C GLY A 168 -6.20 4.31 16.89
N ALA A 169 -6.99 4.33 15.81
CA ALA A 169 -8.02 3.31 15.61
C ALA A 169 -7.42 1.97 15.17
N PRO A 170 -8.00 0.82 15.56
CA PRO A 170 -7.45 -0.47 15.19
C PRO A 170 -7.65 -0.77 13.68
N PRO A 171 -6.66 -1.42 13.00
CA PRO A 171 -6.69 -1.72 11.56
C PRO A 171 -7.96 -2.38 11.03
N HIS A 172 -8.61 -3.25 11.81
CA HIS A 172 -9.85 -3.91 11.37
C HIS A 172 -11.02 -2.92 11.22
N LEU A 173 -11.14 -1.95 12.14
CA LEU A 173 -12.15 -0.88 12.01
C LEU A 173 -11.77 0.06 10.88
N ALA A 174 -10.49 0.37 10.74
CA ALA A 174 -10.01 1.19 9.63
C ALA A 174 -10.39 0.59 8.28
N LEU A 175 -10.22 -0.72 8.08
CA LEU A 175 -10.60 -1.40 6.85
C LEU A 175 -12.10 -1.24 6.57
N ILE A 176 -12.95 -1.54 7.56
CA ILE A 176 -14.42 -1.49 7.42
C ILE A 176 -14.89 -0.05 7.11
N VAL A 177 -14.45 0.91 7.92
CA VAL A 177 -14.84 2.32 7.78
C VAL A 177 -14.33 2.88 6.46
N SER A 178 -13.09 2.60 6.08
CA SER A 178 -12.52 3.08 4.82
C SER A 178 -13.24 2.52 3.60
N ALA A 179 -13.59 1.23 3.63
CA ALA A 179 -14.35 0.59 2.54
C ALA A 179 -15.74 1.21 2.41
N TRP A 180 -16.43 1.40 3.54
CA TRP A 180 -17.75 2.03 3.57
C TRP A 180 -17.69 3.48 3.07
N THR A 181 -16.78 4.30 3.62
CA THR A 181 -16.64 5.71 3.27
C THR A 181 -16.24 5.91 1.81
N ALA A 182 -15.34 5.08 1.26
CA ALA A 182 -14.96 5.16 -0.15
C ALA A 182 -16.16 4.99 -1.08
N VAL A 183 -17.06 4.06 -0.77
CA VAL A 183 -18.29 3.82 -1.53
C VAL A 183 -19.30 4.95 -1.34
N VAL A 184 -19.54 5.39 -0.10
CA VAL A 184 -20.45 6.52 0.17
C VAL A 184 -19.96 7.80 -0.52
N ALA A 185 -18.65 8.00 -0.63
CA ALA A 185 -18.09 9.16 -1.31
C ALA A 185 -18.36 9.19 -2.83
N LEU A 186 -18.81 8.09 -3.45
CA LEU A 186 -19.29 8.07 -4.84
C LEU A 186 -20.72 8.63 -5.01
N THR A 187 -21.44 8.93 -3.92
CA THR A 187 -22.83 9.45 -3.97
C THR A 187 -23.04 10.60 -4.96
N PRO A 188 -22.22 11.67 -4.99
CA PRO A 188 -22.45 12.79 -5.91
C PRO A 188 -22.35 12.42 -7.39
N VAL A 189 -21.57 11.38 -7.70
CA VAL A 189 -21.39 10.90 -9.06
C VAL A 189 -22.59 10.04 -9.47
N VAL A 190 -23.01 9.11 -8.61
CA VAL A 190 -24.12 8.19 -8.89
C VAL A 190 -25.46 8.93 -8.96
N CYS A 191 -25.72 9.88 -8.05
CA CYS A 191 -26.94 10.68 -8.06
C CYS A 191 -27.13 11.39 -9.40
N ARG A 192 -26.07 11.99 -9.94
CA ARG A 192 -26.14 12.75 -11.20
C ARG A 192 -26.19 11.85 -12.42
N ALA A 193 -25.43 10.75 -12.44
CA ALA A 193 -25.46 9.79 -13.55
C ALA A 193 -26.82 9.09 -13.70
N ARG A 194 -27.53 8.83 -12.60
CA ARG A 194 -28.86 8.19 -12.60
C ARG A 194 -30.04 9.17 -12.46
N LEU A 195 -29.77 10.49 -12.41
CA LEU A 195 -30.77 11.53 -12.15
C LEU A 195 -31.60 11.27 -10.88
N TRP A 196 -30.98 10.66 -9.87
CA TRP A 196 -31.61 10.37 -8.58
C TRP A 196 -31.59 11.59 -7.67
N SER A 197 -32.60 11.69 -6.78
CA SER A 197 -32.56 12.64 -5.68
C SER A 197 -31.39 12.34 -4.75
N TRP A 198 -30.82 13.38 -4.14
CA TRP A 198 -29.65 13.23 -3.26
C TRP A 198 -29.91 12.26 -2.09
N SER A 199 -31.11 12.30 -1.51
CA SER A 199 -31.53 11.43 -0.41
C SER A 199 -31.62 9.96 -0.81
N LEU A 200 -32.15 9.67 -2.00
CA LEU A 200 -32.23 8.30 -2.52
C LEU A 200 -30.82 7.77 -2.80
N GLY A 201 -30.00 8.53 -3.52
CA GLY A 201 -28.65 8.09 -3.84
C GLY A 201 -27.78 7.90 -2.61
N LEU A 202 -27.86 8.80 -1.61
CA LEU A 202 -27.15 8.61 -0.34
C LEU A 202 -27.60 7.33 0.36
N THR A 203 -28.91 7.09 0.45
CA THR A 203 -29.45 5.86 1.07
C THR A 203 -28.95 4.61 0.37
N VAL A 204 -29.02 4.57 -0.97
CA VAL A 204 -28.54 3.43 -1.74
C VAL A 204 -27.03 3.23 -1.55
N MET A 205 -26.23 4.30 -1.61
CA MET A 205 -24.78 4.20 -1.45
C MET A 205 -24.36 3.81 -0.03
N MET A 206 -25.13 4.17 1.01
CA MET A 206 -24.90 3.68 2.37
C MET A 206 -25.14 2.17 2.47
N VAL A 207 -26.21 1.65 1.85
CA VAL A 207 -26.52 0.22 1.83
C VAL A 207 -25.49 -0.56 1.03
N VAL A 208 -25.14 -0.08 -0.18
CA VAL A 208 -24.08 -0.68 -0.99
C VAL A 208 -22.74 -0.63 -0.27
N GLY A 209 -22.42 0.50 0.38
CA GLY A 209 -21.23 0.67 1.19
C GLY A 209 -21.16 -0.33 2.34
N MET A 210 -22.29 -0.64 2.98
CA MET A 210 -22.36 -1.66 4.02
C MET A 210 -22.03 -3.05 3.46
N GLY A 211 -22.57 -3.39 2.29
CA GLY A 211 -22.24 -4.63 1.60
C GLY A 211 -20.76 -4.74 1.25
N VAL A 212 -20.16 -3.67 0.71
CA VAL A 212 -18.72 -3.62 0.38
C VAL A 212 -17.86 -3.70 1.64
N ALA A 213 -18.26 -3.05 2.74
CA ALA A 213 -17.55 -3.14 4.01
C ALA A 213 -17.59 -4.56 4.60
N ALA A 214 -18.74 -5.24 4.50
CA ALA A 214 -18.88 -6.64 4.89
C ALA A 214 -18.00 -7.56 4.00
N LEU A 215 -17.98 -7.34 2.70
CA LEU A 215 -17.08 -8.04 1.77
C LEU A 215 -15.61 -7.76 2.09
N GLY A 216 -15.26 -6.52 2.42
CA GLY A 216 -13.92 -6.15 2.85
C GLY A 216 -13.51 -6.87 4.14
N TYR A 217 -14.41 -6.97 5.11
CA TYR A 217 -14.18 -7.73 6.34
C TYR A 217 -13.99 -9.22 6.08
N ALA A 218 -14.80 -9.82 5.20
CA ALA A 218 -14.61 -11.22 4.78
C ALA A 218 -13.29 -11.42 4.04
N GLY A 219 -12.94 -10.47 3.17
CA GLY A 219 -11.71 -10.44 2.37
C GLY A 219 -10.48 -9.85 3.10
N ARG A 220 -10.54 -9.63 4.42
CA ARG A 220 -9.48 -8.94 5.19
C ARG A 220 -8.09 -9.53 5.02
N ALA A 221 -7.97 -10.84 4.74
CA ALA A 221 -6.69 -11.50 4.48
C ALA A 221 -5.97 -11.01 3.20
N TRP A 222 -6.71 -10.38 2.27
CA TRP A 222 -6.18 -9.82 1.02
C TRP A 222 -5.66 -8.40 1.17
N ILE A 223 -5.89 -7.76 2.32
CA ILE A 223 -5.54 -6.38 2.57
C ILE A 223 -4.53 -6.34 3.72
N PRO A 224 -3.31 -5.81 3.48
CA PRO A 224 -2.31 -5.73 4.53
C PRO A 224 -2.78 -4.81 5.68
N PRO A 225 -2.43 -5.13 6.94
CA PRO A 225 -2.82 -4.34 8.09
C PRO A 225 -1.92 -3.10 8.23
N VAL A 226 -2.12 -2.11 7.38
CA VAL A 226 -1.33 -0.88 7.38
C VAL A 226 -1.60 -0.05 8.64
N PRO A 227 -0.60 0.64 9.23
CA PRO A 227 0.84 0.67 8.90
C PRO A 227 1.68 -0.30 9.76
N LEU A 228 1.15 -1.48 10.08
CA LEU A 228 1.89 -2.51 10.82
C LEU A 228 2.82 -3.27 9.89
N PHE A 229 4.09 -3.39 10.28
CA PHE A 229 5.07 -4.21 9.57
C PHE A 229 6.06 -4.87 10.53
N LEU A 230 6.73 -5.92 10.07
CA LEU A 230 7.80 -6.56 10.83
C LEU A 230 9.10 -5.76 10.65
N ALA A 231 9.55 -5.10 11.72
CA ALA A 231 10.82 -4.38 11.76
C ALA A 231 12.01 -5.34 11.86
N ARG A 232 11.85 -6.43 12.62
CA ARG A 232 12.86 -7.48 12.76
C ARG A 232 12.19 -8.83 12.98
N THR A 233 12.76 -9.87 12.39
CA THR A 233 12.35 -11.26 12.64
C THR A 233 13.59 -12.10 12.89
N ALA A 234 13.48 -13.04 13.82
CA ALA A 234 14.54 -14.00 14.08
C ALA A 234 13.92 -15.29 14.62
N ILE A 235 14.56 -16.41 14.26
CA ILE A 235 14.32 -17.70 14.91
C ILE A 235 15.52 -17.93 15.81
N ALA A 236 15.25 -18.25 17.08
CA ALA A 236 16.27 -18.41 18.10
C ALA A 236 16.03 -19.69 18.90
N TRP A 237 17.11 -20.25 19.44
CA TRP A 237 17.03 -21.37 20.38
C TRP A 237 16.54 -20.91 21.75
N ASP A 238 17.05 -19.77 22.20
CA ASP A 238 16.71 -19.17 23.47
C ASP A 238 16.62 -17.64 23.37
N VAL A 239 15.84 -17.06 24.27
CA VAL A 239 15.76 -15.63 24.54
C VAL A 239 16.14 -15.46 26.00
N VAL A 240 17.44 -15.26 26.25
CA VAL A 240 17.95 -15.02 27.61
C VAL A 240 17.50 -13.63 28.08
N ASN A 241 17.47 -12.64 27.17
CA ASN A 241 16.87 -11.33 27.35
C ASN A 241 16.37 -10.82 25.99
N VAL A 242 15.42 -9.88 25.97
CA VAL A 242 14.83 -9.33 24.71
C VAL A 242 15.88 -8.71 23.77
N ASP A 243 17.06 -8.39 24.28
CA ASP A 243 18.22 -7.84 23.57
C ASP A 243 19.27 -8.89 23.13
N SER A 244 19.23 -10.10 23.71
CA SER A 244 20.18 -11.18 23.42
C SER A 244 19.45 -12.40 22.89
N LEU A 245 19.65 -12.67 21.60
CA LEU A 245 19.10 -13.82 20.90
C LEU A 245 20.24 -14.79 20.62
N GLU A 246 20.00 -16.08 20.77
CA GLU A 246 20.84 -17.12 20.17
C GLU A 246 20.23 -17.49 18.81
N PRO A 247 20.58 -16.78 17.71
CA PRO A 247 19.96 -16.99 16.42
C PRO A 247 20.27 -18.39 15.90
N VAL A 248 19.28 -19.02 15.29
CA VAL A 248 19.50 -20.27 14.58
C VAL A 248 20.17 -19.97 13.25
N ALA A 249 21.39 -20.48 13.06
CA ALA A 249 22.11 -20.40 11.80
C ALA A 249 21.88 -21.68 10.99
N GLY A 250 21.27 -21.54 9.79
CA GLY A 250 21.18 -22.63 8.83
C GLY A 250 19.99 -23.59 9.02
N ALA A 251 20.19 -24.85 8.65
CA ALA A 251 19.17 -25.90 8.72
C ALA A 251 19.03 -26.41 10.16
N ILE A 252 17.78 -26.65 10.58
CA ILE A 252 17.45 -27.06 11.95
C ILE A 252 17.32 -28.58 11.97
N SER A 253 18.12 -29.29 12.78
CA SER A 253 17.97 -30.73 12.92
C SER A 253 16.74 -31.08 13.76
N ALA A 254 16.07 -32.18 13.43
CA ALA A 254 14.91 -32.65 14.19
C ALA A 254 15.28 -33.04 15.63
N ALA A 255 16.52 -33.48 15.86
CA ALA A 255 17.03 -33.82 17.18
C ALA A 255 17.18 -32.58 18.08
N GLU A 256 17.87 -31.53 17.61
CA GLU A 256 18.07 -30.29 18.36
C GLU A 256 16.73 -29.59 18.64
N LEU A 257 15.84 -29.61 17.64
CA LEU A 257 14.50 -29.03 17.76
C LEU A 257 13.70 -29.64 18.90
N ARG A 258 13.74 -30.97 19.06
CA ARG A 258 13.02 -31.66 20.15
C ARG A 258 13.66 -31.40 21.51
N GLN A 259 14.98 -31.23 21.58
CA GLN A 259 15.68 -31.00 22.84
C GLN A 259 15.50 -29.57 23.37
N ARG A 260 15.64 -28.57 22.50
CA ARG A 260 15.68 -27.15 22.91
C ARG A 260 14.35 -26.42 22.72
N GLY A 261 13.52 -26.90 21.78
CA GLY A 261 12.41 -26.13 21.24
C GLY A 261 12.89 -24.97 20.35
N LEU A 262 11.97 -24.11 19.94
CA LEU A 262 12.29 -22.90 19.17
C LEU A 262 11.52 -21.69 19.66
N VAL A 263 12.16 -20.54 19.54
CA VAL A 263 11.55 -19.24 19.78
C VAL A 263 11.41 -18.47 18.46
N ALA A 264 10.20 -18.05 18.16
CA ALA A 264 9.92 -17.10 17.10
C ALA A 264 9.92 -15.70 17.69
N TYR A 265 10.97 -14.92 17.41
CA TYR A 265 11.12 -13.54 17.83
C TYR A 265 10.67 -12.58 16.73
N THR A 266 9.83 -11.62 17.09
CA THR A 266 9.30 -10.62 16.16
C THR A 266 9.31 -9.23 16.80
N ALA A 267 9.82 -8.26 16.05
CA ALA A 267 9.67 -6.84 16.38
C ALA A 267 8.68 -6.24 15.39
N ILE A 268 7.54 -5.76 15.91
CA ILE A 268 6.42 -5.28 15.10
C ILE A 268 6.34 -3.78 15.23
N TYR A 269 6.55 -3.05 14.12
CA TYR A 269 6.34 -1.61 14.11
C TYR A 269 4.84 -1.29 14.19
N ALA A 270 4.50 -0.34 15.07
CA ALA A 270 3.18 0.24 15.17
C ALA A 270 3.29 1.75 15.50
N PRO A 271 2.46 2.61 14.90
CA PRO A 271 2.45 4.05 15.16
C PRO A 271 2.04 4.35 16.60
N GLY A 272 2.50 5.49 17.13
CA GLY A 272 2.15 5.91 18.48
C GLY A 272 0.64 6.00 18.70
N GLY A 273 0.16 5.51 19.85
CA GLY A 273 -1.26 5.49 20.20
C GLY A 273 -2.04 4.27 19.70
N LEU A 274 -1.45 3.45 18.80
CA LEU A 274 -2.08 2.22 18.35
C LEU A 274 -1.78 1.06 19.32
N SER A 275 -2.83 0.32 19.68
CA SER A 275 -2.74 -0.95 20.40
C SER A 275 -3.39 -2.05 19.58
N GLN A 276 -2.62 -3.08 19.21
CA GLN A 276 -3.12 -4.17 18.37
C GLN A 276 -2.76 -5.53 18.96
N ALA A 277 -3.77 -6.38 19.19
CA ALA A 277 -3.55 -7.77 19.56
C ALA A 277 -3.00 -8.56 18.35
N VAL A 278 -1.95 -9.34 18.59
CA VAL A 278 -1.22 -10.11 17.58
C VAL A 278 -1.09 -11.56 18.02
N GLN A 279 -1.00 -12.46 17.05
CA GLN A 279 -0.86 -13.89 17.24
C GLN A 279 0.32 -14.42 16.40
N HIS A 280 1.01 -15.42 16.93
CA HIS A 280 1.92 -16.25 16.16
C HIS A 280 1.21 -17.55 15.77
N VAL A 281 0.98 -17.72 14.48
CA VAL A 281 0.36 -18.92 13.90
C VAL A 281 1.46 -19.79 13.32
N TRP A 282 1.78 -20.87 14.02
CA TRP A 282 2.75 -21.87 13.59
C TRP A 282 2.11 -22.80 12.57
N ARG A 283 2.75 -22.92 11.41
CA ARG A 283 2.31 -23.82 10.34
C ARG A 283 3.43 -24.78 9.94
N ARG A 284 3.04 -26.00 9.61
CA ARG A 284 3.90 -27.03 9.00
C ARG A 284 3.30 -27.41 7.66
N ASP A 285 4.08 -27.26 6.60
CA ASP A 285 3.70 -27.54 5.22
C ASP A 285 2.36 -26.91 4.78
N GLY A 286 1.99 -25.79 5.41
CA GLY A 286 0.77 -25.03 5.14
C GLY A 286 -0.35 -25.24 6.17
N GLU A 287 -0.30 -26.31 6.97
CA GLU A 287 -1.30 -26.63 7.98
C GLU A 287 -1.01 -25.95 9.32
N ILE A 288 -2.04 -25.47 10.00
CA ILE A 288 -1.90 -24.80 11.30
C ILE A 288 -1.69 -25.85 12.39
N VAL A 289 -0.54 -25.79 13.06
CA VAL A 289 -0.17 -26.69 14.15
C VAL A 289 -0.43 -26.05 15.51
N ASN A 290 -0.24 -24.74 15.62
CA ASN A 290 -0.41 -24.03 16.90
C ASN A 290 -0.69 -22.54 16.68
N VAL A 291 -1.51 -21.94 17.54
CA VAL A 291 -1.77 -20.49 17.58
C VAL A 291 -1.43 -19.98 18.96
N VAL A 292 -0.49 -19.05 19.04
CA VAL A 292 -0.07 -18.41 20.29
C VAL A 292 -0.54 -16.95 20.29
N ASN A 293 -1.43 -16.60 21.22
CA ASN A 293 -1.82 -15.21 21.45
C ASN A 293 -0.69 -14.48 22.17
N LEU A 294 -0.29 -13.32 21.65
CA LEU A 294 0.75 -12.48 22.25
C LEU A 294 0.14 -11.30 22.98
N SER A 295 0.93 -10.71 23.87
CA SER A 295 0.60 -9.41 24.47
C SER A 295 0.31 -8.38 23.38
N PRO A 296 -0.68 -7.49 23.56
CA PRO A 296 -1.00 -6.47 22.58
C PRO A 296 0.22 -5.60 22.26
N VAL A 297 0.52 -5.48 20.96
CA VAL A 297 1.55 -4.60 20.43
C VAL A 297 1.13 -3.16 20.70
N ARG A 298 1.94 -2.45 21.49
CA ARG A 298 1.77 -1.01 21.74
C ARG A 298 2.76 -0.23 20.89
N GLY A 299 2.23 0.65 20.04
CA GLY A 299 3.03 1.47 19.16
C GLY A 299 3.73 2.65 19.85
N GLY A 300 4.65 3.29 19.13
CA GLY A 300 5.41 4.46 19.61
C GLY A 300 6.93 4.27 19.63
N ARG A 301 7.43 3.06 19.37
CA ARG A 301 8.87 2.79 19.23
C ARG A 301 9.23 2.54 17.77
N ARG A 302 10.29 3.21 17.28
CA ARG A 302 10.77 3.03 15.90
C ARG A 302 11.31 1.63 15.64
N GLU A 303 11.93 0.99 16.65
CA GLU A 303 12.42 -0.39 16.52
C GLU A 303 11.27 -1.43 16.53
N GLY A 304 10.03 -0.99 16.77
CA GLY A 304 8.87 -1.85 16.96
C GLY A 304 8.74 -2.42 18.36
N TYR A 305 7.56 -2.96 18.64
CA TYR A 305 7.26 -3.70 19.86
C TYR A 305 7.80 -5.12 19.71
N ARG A 306 8.72 -5.49 20.61
CA ARG A 306 9.40 -6.78 20.59
C ARG A 306 8.55 -7.80 21.34
N THR A 307 8.23 -8.90 20.67
CA THR A 307 7.47 -10.01 21.23
C THR A 307 8.07 -11.33 20.73
N TYR A 308 7.78 -12.41 21.43
CA TYR A 308 8.24 -13.72 21.04
C TYR A 308 7.24 -14.79 21.48
N SER A 309 7.24 -15.93 20.78
CA SER A 309 6.60 -17.15 21.26
C SER A 309 7.58 -18.30 21.25
N ARG A 310 7.58 -19.09 22.33
CA ARG A 310 8.35 -20.33 22.41
C ARG A 310 7.43 -21.51 22.11
N LYS A 311 7.89 -22.41 21.23
CA LYS A 311 7.28 -23.72 21.01
C LYS A 311 8.27 -24.79 21.48
N THR A 312 7.83 -25.62 22.41
CA THR A 312 8.61 -26.76 22.93
C THR A 312 8.00 -28.09 22.48
N ALA A 313 6.66 -28.18 22.47
CA ALA A 313 5.95 -29.36 21.99
C ALA A 313 5.91 -29.40 20.45
N PHE A 314 6.85 -30.11 19.83
CA PHE A 314 6.85 -30.43 18.41
C PHE A 314 6.27 -31.83 18.15
N PRO A 315 5.68 -32.10 16.96
CA PRO A 315 5.22 -33.43 16.59
C PRO A 315 6.34 -34.47 16.61
N GLU A 316 5.97 -35.75 16.68
CA GLU A 316 6.94 -36.86 16.65
C GLU A 316 7.87 -36.78 15.46
N ASP A 317 7.37 -36.46 14.25
CA ASP A 317 8.20 -36.09 13.11
C ASP A 317 8.06 -34.59 12.81
N PRO A 318 9.05 -33.76 13.19
CA PRO A 318 9.01 -32.33 12.93
C PRO A 318 9.65 -31.95 11.58
N THR A 319 10.07 -32.90 10.75
CA THR A 319 10.71 -32.58 9.47
C THR A 319 9.75 -31.85 8.53
N GLY A 320 10.31 -31.03 7.63
CA GLY A 320 9.53 -30.30 6.62
C GLY A 320 9.68 -28.77 6.67
N ARG A 321 8.77 -28.06 5.98
CA ARG A 321 8.80 -26.59 5.91
C ARG A 321 7.91 -26.01 6.99
N TRP A 322 8.49 -25.16 7.81
CA TRP A 322 7.77 -24.46 8.85
C TRP A 322 7.65 -22.98 8.54
N THR A 323 6.51 -22.41 8.90
CA THR A 323 6.30 -20.97 8.87
C THR A 323 5.69 -20.50 10.17
N VAL A 324 6.06 -19.29 10.59
CA VAL A 324 5.38 -18.61 11.69
C VAL A 324 4.78 -17.34 11.12
N ASP A 325 3.45 -17.36 11.00
CA ASP A 325 2.69 -16.23 10.50
C ASP A 325 2.35 -15.31 11.67
N VAL A 326 2.73 -14.05 11.55
CA VAL A 326 2.40 -13.00 12.51
C VAL A 326 1.13 -12.34 12.02
N THR A 327 0.01 -12.62 12.68
CA THR A 327 -1.31 -12.13 12.28
C THR A 327 -1.91 -11.22 13.34
N THR A 328 -2.69 -10.23 12.92
CA THR A 328 -3.59 -9.56 13.87
C THR A 328 -4.59 -10.58 14.45
N SER A 329 -5.15 -10.31 15.62
CA SER A 329 -6.27 -11.11 16.17
C SER A 329 -7.46 -11.20 15.21
N TRP A 330 -7.56 -10.24 14.30
CA TRP A 330 -8.54 -10.17 13.21
C TRP A 330 -8.00 -10.75 11.90
N GLY A 331 -7.03 -11.68 11.95
CA GLY A 331 -6.59 -12.51 10.82
C GLY A 331 -6.00 -11.78 9.60
N GLN A 332 -5.51 -10.55 9.77
CA GLN A 332 -4.68 -9.90 8.76
C GLN A 332 -3.22 -10.29 8.98
N LEU A 333 -2.51 -10.71 7.92
CA LEU A 333 -1.09 -11.08 8.00
C LEU A 333 -0.22 -9.82 8.02
N ILE A 334 0.59 -9.67 9.08
CA ILE A 334 1.60 -8.60 9.22
C ILE A 334 2.92 -9.08 8.59
N GLY A 335 3.29 -10.34 8.82
CA GLY A 335 4.51 -10.91 8.25
C GLY A 335 4.68 -12.40 8.52
N ARG A 336 5.71 -13.00 7.93
CA ARG A 336 5.94 -14.46 7.96
C ARG A 336 7.42 -14.79 8.13
N LEU A 337 7.72 -15.63 9.10
CA LEU A 337 9.02 -16.27 9.27
C LEU A 337 9.01 -17.64 8.60
N ARG A 338 10.16 -18.11 8.13
CA ARG A 338 10.32 -19.41 7.48
C ARG A 338 11.56 -20.12 7.98
N PHE A 339 11.44 -21.42 8.19
CA PHE A 339 12.57 -22.29 8.45
C PHE A 339 12.28 -23.69 7.91
N ARG A 340 13.34 -24.49 7.76
CA ARG A 340 13.25 -25.89 7.35
C ARG A 340 13.88 -26.75 8.42
N VAL A 341 13.17 -27.81 8.77
CA VAL A 341 13.66 -28.84 9.69
C VAL A 341 14.08 -30.03 8.85
N THR A 342 15.32 -30.45 9.01
CA THR A 342 15.91 -31.63 8.38
C THR A 342 15.97 -32.78 9.39
N PRO A 343 16.03 -34.04 8.91
CA PRO A 343 16.14 -35.22 9.76
C PRO A 343 17.26 -35.09 10.80
#